data_AF-A0A9N8WC85-F1
#
_entry.id   AF-A0A9N8WC85-F1
#
_cell.length_a   1.000
_cell.length_b   1.000
_cell.length_c   1.000
_cell.angle_alpha   90.00
_cell.angle_beta   90.00
_cell.angle_gamma   90.00
#
_symmetry.space_group_name_H-M   'P 1'
#
loop_
_entity.id
_entity.type
_entity.pdbx_description
1 polymer ?
#
loop_
_entity_poly.entity_id
_entity_poly.type
_entity_poly.pdbx_seq_one_letter_code
_entity_poly.pdbx_strand_id
1 'polypeptide(L)'
;MEALVKLTEENMRFDKVAELYSEDKAKQGGSLGWMNRGSMVGEFQDAAFALQPSTLDNPIFTNPPIRTKFGYHIIMVEGRK
;
A
#
# COMPACT_ATOMS: atom_id res chain seq x y z
N MET A 1 -7.75 -11.66 1.19
CA MET A 1 -6.38 -12.19 1.44
C MET A 1 -5.66 -12.57 0.15
N GLU A 2 -6.34 -12.64 -0.99
CA GLU A 2 -5.73 -12.96 -2.29
C GLU A 2 -4.68 -11.93 -2.74
N ALA A 3 -4.92 -10.63 -2.56
CA ALA A 3 -3.97 -9.59 -2.94
C ALA A 3 -2.57 -9.74 -2.31
N LEU A 4 -2.51 -10.09 -1.02
CA LEU A 4 -1.23 -10.28 -0.32
C LEU A 4 -0.49 -11.50 -0.89
N VAL A 5 -1.20 -12.59 -1.16
CA VAL A 5 -0.64 -13.81 -1.77
C VAL A 5 -0.07 -13.50 -3.15
N LYS A 6 -0.76 -12.69 -3.97
CA LYS A 6 -0.24 -12.26 -5.28
C LYS A 6 1.07 -11.48 -5.17
N LEU A 7 1.21 -10.64 -4.13
CA LEU A 7 2.43 -9.89 -3.87
C LEU A 7 3.58 -10.77 -3.36
N THR A 8 3.30 -11.73 -2.48
CA THR A 8 4.35 -12.51 -1.79
C THR A 8 4.73 -13.81 -2.47
N GLU A 9 3.75 -14.55 -3.00
CA GLU A 9 3.96 -15.88 -3.60
C GLU A 9 4.19 -15.80 -5.11
N GLU A 10 3.41 -14.95 -5.80
CA GLU A 10 3.52 -14.78 -7.26
C GLU A 10 4.46 -13.64 -7.65
N ASN A 11 4.99 -12.89 -6.66
CA ASN A 11 5.85 -11.73 -6.85
C ASN A 11 5.29 -10.73 -7.87
N MET A 12 3.96 -10.58 -7.90
CA MET A 12 3.27 -9.68 -8.80
C MET A 12 3.54 -8.24 -8.38
N ARG A 13 3.67 -7.34 -9.36
CA ARG A 13 3.95 -5.93 -9.09
C ARG A 13 2.82 -5.27 -8.29
N PHE A 14 3.18 -4.38 -7.38
CA PHE A 14 2.23 -3.72 -6.48
C PHE A 14 1.14 -2.95 -7.23
N ASP A 15 1.50 -2.22 -8.29
CA ASP A 15 0.56 -1.47 -9.13
C ASP A 15 -0.48 -2.38 -9.79
N LYS A 16 -0.08 -3.59 -10.20
CA LYS A 16 -0.98 -4.57 -10.83
C LYS A 16 -1.92 -5.21 -9.84
N VAL A 17 -1.42 -5.55 -8.66
CA VAL A 17 -2.29 -6.05 -7.59
C VAL A 17 -3.29 -4.97 -7.17
N ALA A 18 -2.86 -3.71 -7.07
CA ALA A 18 -3.75 -2.60 -6.75
C ALA A 18 -4.78 -2.33 -7.86
N GLU A 19 -4.42 -2.44 -9.14
CA GLU A 19 -5.38 -2.35 -10.26
C GLU A 19 -6.49 -3.42 -10.19
N LEU A 20 -6.16 -4.62 -9.70
CA LEU A 20 -7.08 -5.76 -9.65
C LEU A 20 -7.92 -5.81 -8.37
N TYR A 21 -7.35 -5.45 -7.23
CA TYR A 21 -7.94 -5.70 -5.92
C TYR A 21 -8.22 -4.45 -5.09
N SER A 22 -7.64 -3.29 -5.43
CA SER A 22 -7.90 -2.08 -4.67
C SER A 22 -9.29 -1.54 -4.95
N GLU A 23 -10.01 -1.16 -3.90
CA GLU A 23 -11.29 -0.42 -4.04
C GLU A 23 -11.05 1.09 -4.13
N ASP A 24 -9.83 1.56 -3.85
CA ASP A 24 -9.43 2.95 -3.98
C ASP A 24 -8.29 3.13 -4.99
N LYS A 25 -8.38 4.16 -5.84
CA LYS A 25 -7.38 4.48 -6.88
C LYS A 25 -6.90 3.29 -7.73
N ALA A 26 -7.73 2.26 -7.93
CA ALA A 26 -7.38 1.07 -8.70
C ALA A 26 -6.82 1.41 -10.09
N LYS A 27 -7.49 2.34 -10.80
CA LYS A 27 -7.06 2.81 -12.13
C LYS A 27 -5.69 3.52 -12.16
N GLN A 28 -5.16 3.90 -11.00
CA GLN A 28 -3.86 4.55 -10.84
C GLN A 28 -2.84 3.61 -10.17
N GLY A 29 -3.10 2.29 -10.18
CA GLY A 29 -2.25 1.32 -9.51
C GLY A 29 -2.19 1.51 -7.98
N GLY A 30 -3.24 2.05 -7.38
CA GLY A 30 -3.29 2.36 -5.95
C GLY A 30 -2.43 3.55 -5.52
N SER A 31 -1.88 4.33 -6.47
CA SER A 31 -1.07 5.49 -6.14
C SER A 31 -1.93 6.61 -5.54
N LEU A 32 -1.59 7.00 -4.31
CA LEU A 32 -2.20 8.13 -3.60
C LEU A 32 -1.44 9.46 -3.82
N GLY A 33 -0.27 9.41 -4.46
CA GLY A 33 0.63 10.56 -4.59
C GLY A 33 1.25 10.99 -3.26
N TRP A 34 1.74 12.24 -3.21
CA TRP A 34 2.32 12.80 -1.99
C TRP A 34 1.25 13.14 -0.97
N MET A 35 1.32 12.49 0.19
CA MET A 35 0.40 12.70 1.30
C MET A 35 1.08 13.46 2.44
N ASN A 36 0.41 14.49 2.95
CA ASN A 36 0.89 15.26 4.10
C ASN A 36 0.55 14.52 5.40
N ARG A 37 1.38 14.72 6.43
CA ARG A 37 1.03 14.26 7.78
C ARG A 37 -0.30 14.89 8.21
N GLY A 38 -1.24 14.06 8.66
CA GLY A 38 -2.59 14.44 9.07
C GLY A 38 -3.66 14.25 7.99
N SER A 39 -3.30 13.92 6.75
CA SER A 39 -4.30 13.70 5.68
C SER A 39 -4.84 12.26 5.62
N MET A 40 -4.28 11.34 6.41
CA MET A 40 -4.66 9.93 6.46
C MET A 40 -5.11 9.54 7.86
N VAL A 41 -5.91 8.47 7.96
CA VAL A 41 -6.31 7.90 9.26
C VAL A 41 -5.09 7.45 10.05
N GLY A 42 -5.13 7.59 11.38
CA GLY A 42 -3.97 7.39 12.24
C GLY A 42 -3.26 6.06 12.00
N GLU A 43 -4.03 4.97 11.93
CA GLU A 43 -3.48 3.62 11.74
C GLU A 43 -2.80 3.45 10.37
N PHE A 44 -3.37 4.04 9.31
CA PHE A 44 -2.76 4.04 7.98
C PHE A 44 -1.47 4.87 7.97
N GLN A 45 -1.55 6.07 8.56
CA GLN A 45 -0.44 6.99 8.62
C GLN A 45 0.75 6.40 9.38
N ASP A 46 0.50 5.82 10.55
CA ASP A 46 1.56 5.26 11.39
C ASP A 46 2.26 4.10 10.71
N ALA A 47 1.49 3.23 10.04
CA ALA A 47 2.04 2.15 9.23
C ALA A 47 2.85 2.67 8.03
N ALA A 48 2.34 3.68 7.30
CA ALA A 48 3.08 4.30 6.20
C ALA A 48 4.40 4.93 6.68
N PHE A 49 4.41 5.61 7.82
CA PHE A 49 5.63 6.20 8.37
C PHE A 49 6.61 5.18 8.98
N ALA A 50 6.13 3.99 9.36
CA ALA A 50 6.97 2.90 9.84
C ALA A 50 7.67 2.15 8.69
N LEU A 51 7.13 2.22 7.47
CA LEU A 51 7.75 1.65 6.29
C LEU A 51 8.94 2.47 5.81
N GLN A 52 9.95 1.75 5.32
CA GLN A 52 11.05 2.36 4.56
C GLN A 52 10.57 2.63 3.13
N PRO A 53 10.94 3.78 2.52
CA PRO A 53 10.69 4.01 1.11
C PRO A 53 11.28 2.91 0.24
N SER A 54 10.54 2.51 -0.79
CA SER A 54 10.83 1.37 -1.65
C SER A 54 10.39 1.65 -3.09
N THR A 55 10.63 0.73 -4.02
CA THR A 55 10.23 0.89 -5.43
C THR A 55 9.29 -0.24 -5.84
N LEU A 56 8.57 -0.08 -6.95
CA LEU A 56 7.72 -1.14 -7.49
C LEU A 56 8.49 -2.42 -7.87
N ASP A 57 9.80 -2.32 -8.12
CA ASP A 57 10.65 -3.47 -8.45
C ASP A 57 11.15 -4.21 -7.20
N ASN A 58 11.34 -3.49 -6.09
CA ASN A 58 11.70 -4.05 -4.78
C ASN A 58 10.78 -3.46 -3.69
N PRO A 59 9.50 -3.86 -3.67
CA PRO A 59 8.51 -3.19 -2.85
C PRO A 59 8.61 -3.62 -1.38
N ILE A 60 8.58 -2.65 -0.48
CA ILE A 60 8.43 -2.86 0.96
C ILE A 60 7.02 -2.42 1.31
N PHE A 61 6.19 -3.38 1.71
CA PHE A 61 4.80 -3.16 2.05
C PHE A 61 4.41 -3.78 3.38
N THR A 62 3.28 -3.34 3.94
CA THR A 62 2.77 -3.87 5.20
C THR A 62 2.35 -5.33 5.05
N ASN A 63 2.96 -6.20 5.86
CA ASN A 63 2.55 -7.59 6.03
C ASN A 63 2.62 -7.92 7.54
N PRO A 64 1.49 -8.11 8.24
CA PRO A 64 0.12 -8.24 7.72
C PRO A 64 -0.53 -6.91 7.26
N PRO A 65 -1.68 -6.96 6.53
CA PRO A 65 -2.43 -5.76 6.14
C PRO A 65 -2.94 -4.97 7.35
N ILE A 66 -2.99 -3.65 7.22
CA ILE A 66 -3.43 -2.73 8.26
C ILE A 66 -4.93 -2.59 8.25
N ARG A 67 -5.58 -2.82 9.39
CA ARG A 67 -7.01 -2.62 9.55
C ARG A 67 -7.29 -1.16 9.95
N THR A 68 -8.15 -0.50 9.21
CA THR A 68 -8.69 0.82 9.55
C THR A 68 -10.22 0.76 9.56
N LYS A 69 -10.88 1.89 9.85
CA LYS A 69 -12.34 2.01 9.70
C LYS A 69 -12.85 1.81 8.27
N PHE A 70 -11.98 1.90 7.26
CA PHE A 70 -12.32 1.70 5.85
C PHE A 70 -12.10 0.27 5.36
N GLY A 71 -11.49 -0.61 6.17
CA GLY A 71 -11.21 -1.99 5.79
C GLY A 71 -9.74 -2.35 6.01
N TYR A 72 -9.21 -3.20 5.14
CA TYR A 72 -7.82 -3.65 5.20
C TYR A 72 -7.00 -2.99 4.10
N HIS A 73 -5.82 -2.50 4.46
CA HIS A 73 -4.93 -1.80 3.55
C HIS A 73 -3.57 -2.48 3.52
N ILE A 74 -3.07 -2.70 2.30
CA ILE A 74 -1.66 -3.02 2.07
C ILE A 74 -1.02 -1.72 1.61
N ILE A 75 -0.03 -1.25 2.35
CA ILE A 75 0.57 0.07 2.15
C ILE A 75 2.00 -0.15 1.65
N MET A 76 2.41 0.62 0.63
CA MET A 76 3.78 0.75 0.15
C MET A 76 4.12 2.24 0.10
N VAL A 77 5.37 2.59 0.41
CA VAL A 77 5.84 3.99 0.34
C VAL A 77 6.92 4.10 -0.71
N GLU A 78 6.74 5.00 -1.68
CA GLU A 78 7.73 5.27 -2.74
C GLU A 78 8.74 6.36 -2.34
N GLY A 79 8.35 7.26 -1.43
CA GLY A 79 9.20 8.37 -1.01
C GLY A 79 8.72 9.00 0.29
N ARG A 80 9.65 9.64 1.01
CA ARG A 80 9.38 10.38 2.25
C ARG A 80 10.16 11.68 2.24
N LYS A 81 9.52 12.78 2.66
CA LYS A 81 10.10 14.12 2.76
C LYS A 81 9.76 14.75 4.10
#